data_AF-A0A9X2C6U0-F1
#
_entry.id   AF-A0A9X2C6U0-F1
#
_cell.length_a   1.000
_cell.length_b   1.000
_cell.length_c   1.000
_cell.angle_alpha   90.00
_cell.angle_beta   90.00
_cell.angle_gamma   90.00
#
_symmetry.space_group_name_H-M   'P 1'
#
loop_
_entity.id
_entity.type
_entity.pdbx_description
1 polymer ?
#
loop_
_entity_poly.entity_id
_entity_poly.type
_entity_poly.pdbx_seq_one_letter_code
_entity_poly.pdbx_strand_id
1 'polypeptide(L)'
;MRYPKTLSPEFSGALRTFSFWIANGSVGYPLLEGIDYRSCLGEEPSMLEMAYAIFANVLEMDEQGVPVNAKYAEHRAAQYIRQYCDPGYSALPEFQAWEQELYGPPDREDVKPWPAGSRV
;
A
#
# COMPACT_ATOMS: atom_id res chain seq x y z
N MET A 1 -23.18 11.83 -20.14
CA MET A 1 -21.72 11.94 -19.94
C MET A 1 -21.30 10.83 -19.00
N ARG A 2 -20.38 9.94 -19.42
CA ARG A 2 -19.83 8.93 -18.52
C ARG A 2 -18.61 9.54 -17.84
N TYR A 3 -18.68 9.63 -16.51
CA TYR A 3 -17.52 9.97 -15.69
C TYR A 3 -16.40 8.95 -15.96
N PRO A 4 -15.12 9.34 -15.80
CA PRO A 4 -14.01 8.38 -15.84
C PRO A 4 -14.26 7.21 -14.89
N LYS A 5 -13.71 6.04 -15.21
CA LYS A 5 -13.76 4.88 -14.31
C LYS A 5 -13.00 5.24 -13.02
N THR A 6 -13.60 4.94 -11.88
CA THR A 6 -12.94 4.96 -10.58
C THR A 6 -12.62 3.53 -10.14
N LEU A 7 -11.79 3.39 -9.10
CA LEU A 7 -11.58 2.09 -8.46
C LEU A 7 -12.87 1.59 -7.79
N SER A 8 -12.95 0.27 -7.61
CA SER A 8 -14.10 -0.36 -6.95
C SER A 8 -14.23 0.11 -5.49
N PRO A 9 -15.46 0.14 -4.93
CA PRO A 9 -15.66 0.38 -3.50
C PRO A 9 -14.85 -0.56 -2.61
N GLU A 10 -14.66 -1.81 -3.04
CA GLU A 10 -13.91 -2.84 -2.35
C GLU A 10 -12.42 -2.54 -2.31
N PHE A 11 -11.83 -2.10 -3.44
CA PHE A 11 -10.45 -1.60 -3.46
C PHE A 11 -10.29 -0.39 -2.53
N SER A 12 -11.22 0.58 -2.62
CA SER A 12 -11.22 1.76 -1.74
C SER A 12 -11.26 1.35 -0.27
N GLY A 13 -12.09 0.36 0.07
CA GLY A 13 -12.18 -0.24 1.40
C GLY A 13 -10.88 -0.92 1.83
N ALA A 14 -10.22 -1.68 0.95
CA ALA A 14 -8.96 -2.35 1.23
C ALA A 14 -7.84 -1.34 1.52
N LEU A 15 -7.66 -0.35 0.64
CA LEU A 15 -6.64 0.69 0.80
C LEU A 15 -6.85 1.51 2.07
N ARG A 16 -8.08 2.02 2.29
CA ARG A 16 -8.40 2.81 3.49
C ARG A 16 -8.13 2.02 4.77
N THR A 17 -8.49 0.75 4.78
CA THR A 17 -8.33 -0.10 5.96
C THR A 17 -6.85 -0.45 6.21
N PHE A 18 -6.08 -0.72 5.15
CA PHE A 18 -4.63 -0.88 5.24
C PHE A 18 -3.96 0.35 5.85
N SER A 19 -4.27 1.54 5.32
CA SER A 19 -3.78 2.83 5.86
C SER A 19 -4.18 3.04 7.32
N PHE A 20 -5.41 2.70 7.68
CA PHE A 20 -5.89 2.79 9.06
C PHE A 20 -5.07 1.90 10.01
N TRP A 21 -4.81 0.65 9.62
CA TRP A 21 -4.02 -0.27 10.45
C TRP A 21 -2.56 0.17 10.58
N ILE A 22 -1.96 0.69 9.51
CA ILE A 22 -0.63 1.30 9.55
C ILE A 22 -0.60 2.41 10.60
N ALA A 23 -1.51 3.39 10.51
CA ALA A 23 -1.57 4.55 11.38
C ALA A 23 -1.88 4.20 12.85
N ASN A 24 -2.75 3.21 13.07
CA ASN A 24 -3.16 2.76 14.40
C ASN A 24 -2.17 1.77 15.05
N GLY A 25 -1.11 1.36 14.35
CA GLY A 25 -0.11 0.44 14.94
C GLY A 25 -0.51 -1.03 14.92
N SER A 26 -1.46 -1.44 14.07
CA SER A 26 -2.06 -2.78 14.09
C SER A 26 -1.98 -3.53 12.75
N VAL A 27 -1.16 -3.07 11.81
CA VAL A 27 -1.02 -3.73 10.49
C VAL A 27 -0.38 -5.11 10.65
N GLY A 28 -0.87 -6.10 9.91
CA GLY A 28 -0.25 -7.42 9.87
C GLY A 28 -0.31 -8.19 11.18
N TYR A 29 -1.17 -7.82 12.13
CA TYR A 29 -1.35 -8.55 13.39
C TYR A 29 -1.51 -10.06 13.14
N PRO A 30 -0.77 -10.94 13.85
CA PRO A 30 0.12 -10.66 14.99
C PRO A 30 1.60 -10.46 14.61
N LEU A 31 1.98 -10.41 13.33
CA LEU A 31 3.38 -10.42 12.89
C LEU A 31 4.22 -9.29 13.49
N LEU A 32 3.62 -8.11 13.64
CA LEU A 32 4.24 -6.90 14.19
C LEU A 32 3.87 -6.65 15.66
N GLU A 33 3.25 -7.61 16.34
CA GLU A 33 2.94 -7.47 17.75
C GLU A 33 4.22 -7.25 18.57
N GLY A 34 4.27 -6.15 19.32
CA GLY A 34 5.44 -5.75 20.10
C GLY A 34 6.55 -5.02 19.33
N ILE A 35 6.41 -4.83 18.01
CA ILE A 35 7.32 -4.03 17.19
C ILE A 35 6.84 -2.58 17.15
N ASP A 36 7.63 -1.63 17.67
CA ASP A 36 7.31 -0.20 17.60
C ASP A 36 7.72 0.42 16.26
N TYR A 37 7.08 0.02 15.17
CA TYR A 37 7.37 0.57 13.85
C TYR A 37 6.85 2.01 13.65
N ARG A 38 5.98 2.50 14.54
CA ARG A 38 5.41 3.86 14.42
C ARG A 38 6.42 4.95 14.73
N SER A 39 7.39 4.70 15.60
CA SER A 39 8.51 5.64 15.79
C SER A 39 9.35 5.76 14.52
N CYS A 40 9.59 4.64 13.81
CA CYS A 40 10.28 4.63 12.52
C CYS A 40 9.55 5.45 11.44
N LEU A 41 8.20 5.50 11.44
CA LEU A 41 7.43 6.30 10.48
C LEU A 41 7.75 7.81 10.53
N GLY A 42 8.11 8.32 11.71
CA GLY A 42 8.43 9.74 11.88
C GLY A 42 9.82 10.12 11.38
N GLU A 43 10.75 9.17 11.38
CA GLU A 43 12.17 9.40 11.09
C GLU A 43 12.53 8.99 9.65
N GLU A 44 11.95 7.89 9.16
CA GLU A 44 12.37 7.23 7.92
C GLU A 44 11.16 6.93 7.00
N PRO A 45 10.69 7.92 6.22
CA PRO A 45 9.49 7.77 5.39
C PRO A 45 9.64 6.74 4.27
N SER A 46 10.86 6.37 3.90
CA SER A 46 11.17 5.31 2.92
C SER A 46 10.62 3.94 3.33
N MET A 47 10.55 3.64 4.64
CA MET A 47 9.94 2.40 5.12
C MET A 47 8.46 2.35 4.74
N LEU A 48 7.75 3.47 4.92
CA LEU A 48 6.33 3.58 4.60
C LEU A 48 6.08 3.53 3.10
N GLU A 49 6.89 4.23 2.32
CA GLU A 49 6.85 4.22 0.85
C GLU A 49 6.92 2.78 0.32
N MET A 50 7.91 2.00 0.78
CA MET A 50 8.09 0.61 0.35
C MET A 50 6.95 -0.31 0.83
N ALA A 51 6.44 -0.13 2.06
CA ALA A 51 5.30 -0.90 2.54
C ALA A 51 4.04 -0.69 1.68
N TYR A 52 3.80 0.55 1.22
CA TYR A 52 2.71 0.85 0.29
C TYR A 52 2.96 0.31 -1.11
N ALA A 53 4.21 0.38 -1.60
CA ALA A 53 4.58 -0.23 -2.86
C ALA A 53 4.32 -1.74 -2.86
N ILE A 54 4.78 -2.45 -1.82
CA ILE A 54 4.53 -3.89 -1.67
C ILE A 54 3.03 -4.20 -1.61
N PHE A 55 2.26 -3.45 -0.81
CA PHE A 55 0.81 -3.66 -0.74
C PHE A 55 0.17 -3.50 -2.12
N ALA A 56 0.50 -2.44 -2.86
CA ALA A 56 -0.08 -2.16 -4.17
C ALA A 56 0.38 -3.16 -5.24
N ASN A 57 1.66 -3.52 -5.26
CA ASN A 57 2.26 -4.43 -6.23
C ASN A 57 1.72 -5.85 -6.08
N VAL A 58 1.55 -6.32 -4.83
CA VAL A 58 1.06 -7.67 -4.51
C VAL A 58 -0.47 -7.78 -4.64
N LEU A 59 -1.21 -6.67 -4.59
CA LEU A 59 -2.66 -6.71 -4.63
C LEU A 59 -3.18 -7.21 -5.99
N GLU A 60 -3.84 -8.36 -5.96
CA GLU A 60 -4.55 -8.93 -7.10
C GLU A 60 -6.03 -8.52 -7.05
N MET A 61 -6.60 -8.27 -8.22
CA MET A 61 -8.00 -7.92 -8.39
C MET A 61 -8.65 -8.81 -9.45
N ASP A 62 -9.95 -9.06 -9.30
CA ASP A 62 -10.75 -9.71 -10.33
C ASP A 62 -11.11 -8.77 -11.50
N GLU A 63 -11.88 -9.27 -12.46
CA GLU A 63 -12.31 -8.51 -13.65
C GLU A 63 -13.17 -7.27 -13.32
N GLN A 64 -13.77 -7.23 -12.12
CA GLN A 64 -14.59 -6.13 -11.63
C GLN A 64 -13.75 -5.11 -10.83
N GLY A 65 -12.46 -5.38 -10.63
CA GLY A 65 -11.57 -4.55 -9.83
C GLY A 65 -11.71 -4.80 -8.33
N VAL A 66 -12.31 -5.92 -7.91
CA VAL A 66 -12.44 -6.28 -6.49
C VAL A 66 -11.16 -6.99 -6.05
N PRO A 67 -10.51 -6.57 -4.94
CA PRO A 67 -9.33 -7.26 -4.44
C PRO A 67 -9.62 -8.70 -4.01
N VAL A 68 -8.81 -9.65 -4.46
CA VAL A 68 -8.97 -11.08 -4.14
C VAL A 68 -7.95 -11.60 -3.12
N ASN A 69 -6.87 -10.86 -2.86
CA ASN A 69 -5.78 -11.28 -1.98
C ASN A 69 -5.33 -10.19 -0.98
N ALA A 70 -6.19 -9.20 -0.64
CA ALA A 70 -5.80 -8.03 0.17
C ALA A 70 -5.11 -8.35 1.51
N LYS A 71 -5.49 -9.45 2.17
CA LYS A 71 -4.84 -9.91 3.40
C LYS A 71 -3.43 -10.47 3.18
N TYR A 72 -3.21 -11.11 2.04
CA TYR A 72 -1.87 -11.54 1.63
C TYR A 72 -0.99 -10.33 1.32
N ALA A 73 -1.49 -9.35 0.57
CA ALA A 73 -0.77 -8.10 0.29
C ALA A 73 -0.42 -7.33 1.58
N GLU A 74 -1.37 -7.22 2.52
CA GLU A 74 -1.13 -6.64 3.86
C GLU A 74 -0.02 -7.40 4.60
N HIS A 75 -0.07 -8.74 4.59
CA HIS A 75 0.93 -9.57 5.25
C HIS A 75 2.33 -9.34 4.65
N ARG A 76 2.46 -9.30 3.32
CA ARG A 76 3.74 -9.02 2.65
C ARG A 76 4.30 -7.65 3.04
N ALA A 77 3.46 -6.61 3.07
CA ALA A 77 3.88 -5.30 3.55
C ALA A 77 4.33 -5.33 5.02
N ALA A 78 3.63 -6.07 5.88
CA ALA A 78 4.01 -6.22 7.28
C ALA A 78 5.32 -7.00 7.47
N GLN A 79 5.61 -7.99 6.62
CA GLN A 79 6.90 -8.70 6.62
C GLN A 79 8.05 -7.74 6.31
N TYR A 80 7.86 -6.80 5.39
CA TYR A 80 8.86 -5.79 5.08
C TYR A 80 9.09 -4.85 6.26
N ILE A 81 8.01 -4.33 6.86
CA ILE A 81 8.10 -3.50 8.07
C ILE A 81 8.86 -4.23 9.18
N ARG A 82 8.57 -5.51 9.38
CA ARG A 82 9.28 -6.31 10.39
C ARG A 82 10.76 -6.44 10.07
N GLN A 83 11.11 -6.77 8.82
CA GLN A 83 12.50 -6.90 8.38
C GLN A 83 13.26 -5.57 8.51
N TYR A 84 12.56 -4.45 8.37
CA TYR A 84 13.12 -3.11 8.57
C TYR A 84 13.45 -2.83 10.05
N CYS A 85 12.54 -3.18 10.97
CA CYS A 85 12.69 -2.89 12.40
C CYS A 85 13.47 -3.96 13.17
N ASP A 86 13.51 -5.20 12.70
CA ASP A 86 14.14 -6.36 13.34
C ASP A 86 15.16 -6.99 12.37
N PRO A 87 16.46 -6.68 12.50
CA PRO A 87 17.51 -7.24 11.65
C PRO A 87 17.63 -8.77 11.71
N GLY A 88 17.06 -9.41 12.74
CA GLY A 88 17.03 -10.87 12.88
C GLY A 88 15.88 -11.52 12.12
N TYR A 89 14.94 -10.74 11.60
CA TYR A 89 13.82 -11.23 10.82
C TYR A 89 14.15 -11.30 9.32
N SER A 90 13.67 -12.34 8.66
CA SER A 90 13.69 -12.45 7.20
C SER A 90 12.35 -12.95 6.72
N ALA A 91 11.79 -12.28 5.70
CA ALA A 91 10.53 -12.70 5.11
C ALA A 91 10.65 -14.10 4.50
N LEU A 92 9.64 -14.93 4.74
CA LEU A 92 9.49 -16.25 4.10
C LEU A 92 8.09 -16.30 3.46
N PRO A 93 7.99 -16.51 2.13
CA PRO A 93 9.10 -16.53 1.16
C PRO A 93 9.85 -15.19 1.09
N GLU A 94 11.10 -15.23 0.61
CA GLU A 94 11.88 -14.01 0.33
C GLU A 94 11.12 -13.11 -0.64
N PHE A 95 11.37 -11.80 -0.56
CA PHE A 95 10.75 -10.85 -1.48
C PHE A 95 11.26 -11.04 -2.90
N GLN A 96 10.32 -11.10 -3.84
CA GLN A 96 10.67 -10.98 -5.25
C GLN A 96 10.92 -9.52 -5.58
N ALA A 97 11.80 -9.25 -6.57
CA ALA A 97 12.16 -7.89 -6.94
C ALA A 97 10.94 -7.02 -7.30
N TRP A 98 9.97 -7.60 -8.02
CA TRP A 98 8.75 -6.89 -8.42
C TRP A 98 7.83 -6.52 -7.25
N GLU A 99 7.89 -7.25 -6.14
CA GLU A 99 7.10 -6.89 -4.95
C GLU A 99 7.59 -5.54 -4.39
N GLN A 100 8.88 -5.26 -4.51
CA GLN A 100 9.55 -4.07 -3.96
C GLN A 100 9.84 -2.98 -4.99
N GLU A 101 9.30 -3.09 -6.21
CA GLU A 101 9.54 -2.09 -7.25
C GLU A 101 8.82 -0.77 -6.91
N LEU A 102 9.56 0.34 -6.92
CA LEU A 102 9.02 1.69 -6.78
C LEU A 102 8.75 2.28 -8.17
N TYR A 103 7.52 2.11 -8.67
CA TYR A 103 7.11 2.71 -9.93
C TYR A 103 7.11 4.25 -9.85
N GLY A 104 7.48 4.90 -10.96
CA GLY A 104 7.67 6.35 -11.02
C GLY A 104 6.41 7.14 -10.65
N PRO A 105 6.55 8.31 -10.01
CA PRO A 105 5.42 9.18 -9.69
C PRO A 105 4.77 9.72 -10.96
N PRO A 106 3.50 10.18 -10.89
CA PRO A 106 2.88 10.92 -11.98
C PRO A 106 3.63 12.23 -12.26
N ASP A 107 3.31 12.86 -13.40
CA ASP A 107 3.79 14.20 -13.72
C ASP A 107 3.38 15.22 -12.63
N ARG A 108 4.22 16.23 -12.42
CA ARG A 108 3.97 17.29 -11.42
C ARG A 108 2.72 18.12 -11.72
N GLU A 109 2.34 18.20 -12.98
CA GLU A 109 1.14 18.89 -13.45
C GLU A 109 0.20 17.87 -14.09
N ASP A 110 -0.91 17.57 -13.41
CA ASP A 110 -1.97 16.66 -13.88
C ASP A 110 -3.28 17.44 -14.07
N VAL A 111 -3.74 17.55 -15.32
CA VAL A 111 -4.95 18.31 -15.67
C VAL A 111 -6.15 17.37 -15.66
N LYS A 112 -7.06 17.52 -14.68
CA LYS A 112 -8.34 16.79 -14.65
C LYS A 112 -9.23 17.26 -15.81
N PRO A 113 -9.46 16.45 -16.87
CA PRO A 113 -10.00 16.96 -18.13
C PRO A 113 -11.53 17.11 -18.14
N TRP A 114 -12.23 17.05 -16.99
CA TRP A 114 -13.69 16.96 -17.00
C TRP A 114 -14.49 17.73 -15.92
N PRO A 115 -15.56 18.47 -16.34
CA PRO A 115 -15.85 18.83 -17.73
C PRO A 115 -14.87 19.93 -18.18
N ALA A 116 -14.22 19.74 -19.35
CA ALA A 116 -13.44 20.79 -19.97
C ALA A 116 -14.31 22.05 -20.14
N GLY A 117 -13.97 23.13 -19.42
CA GLY A 117 -14.71 24.40 -19.48
C GLY A 117 -15.03 25.06 -18.14
N SER A 118 -14.78 24.43 -16.99
CA SER A 118 -14.82 25.12 -15.70
C SER A 118 -13.57 25.99 -15.56
N ARG A 119 -13.66 27.24 -16.03
CA ARG A 119 -12.67 28.28 -15.69
C ARG A 119 -12.60 28.37 -14.16
N VAL A 120 -11.40 28.22 -13.61
CA VAL A 120 -11.06 28.75 -12.28
C VAL A 120 -11.11 30.28 -12.37
#